data_AF-A0A2E7TDQ6-F1
#
_entry.id   AF-A0A2E7TDQ6-F1
#
_cell.length_a   1.000
_cell.length_b   1.000
_cell.length_c   1.000
_cell.angle_alpha   90.00
_cell.angle_beta   90.00
_cell.angle_gamma   90.00
#
_symmetry.space_group_name_H-M   'P 1'
#
loop_
_entity.id
_entity.type
_entity.pdbx_description
1 polymer ?
#
loop_
_entity_poly.entity_id
_entity_poly.type
_entity_poly.pdbx_seq_one_letter_code
_entity_poly.pdbx_strand_id
1 'polypeptide(L)'
;MFYDDDPYYGPYSDDDYLIDGVGFANPGGTSALRAATISNPRNLPCPTCEMPNRLTPADRAAGYQCDPCANRLESGFPYKEW
;
A
#
# COMPACT_ATOMS: atom_id res chain seq x y z
N MET A 1 41.13 23.45 -0.21
CA MET A 1 40.23 22.68 0.67
C MET A 1 39.46 23.67 1.51
N PHE A 2 38.15 23.81 1.31
CA PHE A 2 37.22 24.31 2.34
C PHE A 2 35.87 23.66 2.05
N TYR A 3 35.48 22.78 2.96
CA TYR A 3 34.29 21.94 2.92
C TYR A 3 33.05 22.77 3.27
N ASP A 4 32.02 22.61 2.43
CA ASP A 4 30.61 22.37 2.75
C ASP A 4 30.06 22.91 4.07
N ASP A 5 29.25 23.98 3.99
CA ASP A 5 28.21 24.31 4.98
C ASP A 5 27.00 24.85 4.19
N ASP A 6 26.20 23.94 3.61
CA ASP A 6 24.84 24.25 3.17
C ASP A 6 23.88 23.77 4.28
N PRO A 7 23.40 24.67 5.16
CA PRO A 7 22.56 24.31 6.30
C PRO A 7 21.10 24.00 5.93
N TYR A 8 20.77 23.78 4.65
CA TYR A 8 19.40 23.61 4.15
C TYR A 8 19.06 22.15 3.79
N TYR A 9 19.61 21.16 4.50
CA TYR A 9 19.13 19.78 4.41
C TYR A 9 18.47 19.37 5.72
N GLY A 10 17.21 19.79 5.90
CA GLY A 10 16.34 19.24 6.94
C GLY A 10 16.08 17.75 6.70
N PRO A 11 15.72 16.97 7.75
CA PRO A 11 15.50 15.53 7.63
C PRO A 11 14.16 15.26 6.94
N TYR A 12 14.11 15.43 5.62
CA TYR A 12 13.00 14.91 4.82
C TYR A 12 13.06 13.40 4.92
N SER A 13 12.10 12.80 5.62
CA SER A 13 11.95 11.36 5.62
C SER A 13 11.56 10.92 4.22
N ASP A 14 12.07 9.78 3.75
CA ASP A 14 11.70 9.19 2.45
C ASP A 14 10.17 9.12 2.23
N ASP A 15 9.40 9.07 3.32
CA ASP A 15 7.94 9.10 3.36
C ASP A 15 7.33 10.39 2.76
N ASP A 16 8.02 11.53 2.82
CA ASP A 16 7.54 12.83 2.30
C ASP A 16 7.47 12.87 0.77
N TYR A 17 8.19 11.95 0.09
CA TYR A 17 8.14 11.80 -1.36
C TYR A 17 7.06 10.82 -1.83
N LEU A 18 6.42 10.09 -0.91
CA LEU A 18 5.38 9.12 -1.24
C LEU A 18 4.03 9.83 -1.30
N ILE A 19 3.29 9.60 -2.39
CA ILE A 19 1.97 10.23 -2.66
C ILE A 19 0.98 10.05 -1.49
N ASP A 20 1.14 8.98 -0.71
CA ASP A 20 0.29 8.59 0.41
C ASP A 20 1.07 8.44 1.74
N GLY A 21 2.35 8.82 1.78
CA GLY A 21 3.21 8.72 2.95
C GLY A 21 3.57 7.29 3.41
N VAL A 22 3.20 6.24 2.67
CA VAL A 22 3.47 4.85 3.06
C VAL A 22 4.01 3.98 1.92
N GLY A 23 3.72 4.32 0.67
CA GLY A 23 4.16 3.57 -0.50
C GLY A 23 3.50 2.19 -0.62
N PHE A 24 4.00 1.39 -1.57
CA PHE A 24 3.50 0.04 -1.83
C PHE A 24 4.18 -1.01 -0.94
N ALA A 25 3.45 -2.06 -0.57
CA ALA A 25 3.99 -3.20 0.19
C ALA A 25 5.04 -3.99 -0.57
N ASN A 26 4.95 -4.00 -1.91
CA ASN A 26 5.92 -4.63 -2.80
C ASN A 26 6.23 -3.68 -3.97
N PRO A 27 7.11 -2.68 -3.77
CA PRO A 27 7.46 -1.72 -4.80
C PRO A 27 8.05 -2.42 -6.03
N GLY A 28 7.49 -2.14 -7.23
CA GLY A 28 7.87 -2.82 -8.47
C GLY A 28 7.35 -4.25 -8.62
N GLY A 29 6.60 -4.75 -7.63
CA GLY A 29 5.92 -6.04 -7.69
C GLY A 29 4.52 -5.96 -8.29
N THR A 30 3.76 -7.03 -8.11
CA THR A 30 2.41 -7.20 -8.68
C THR A 30 1.28 -6.73 -7.76
N SER A 31 1.58 -6.34 -6.51
CA SER A 31 0.58 -5.89 -5.54
C SER A 31 0.43 -4.38 -5.56
N ALA A 32 -0.80 -3.90 -5.65
CA ALA A 32 -1.14 -2.49 -5.51
C ALA A 32 -1.39 -2.07 -4.05
N LEU A 33 -1.27 -2.99 -3.08
CA LEU A 33 -1.56 -2.71 -1.68
C LEU A 33 -0.43 -1.88 -1.04
N ARG A 34 -0.82 -1.02 -0.09
CA ARG A 34 0.07 -0.16 0.67
C ARG A 34 0.89 -0.94 1.68
N ALA A 35 2.08 -0.42 1.98
CA ALA A 35 2.94 -1.00 3.00
C ALA A 35 2.23 -1.00 4.37
N ALA A 36 2.40 -2.08 5.12
CA ALA A 36 1.91 -2.14 6.49
C ALA A 36 2.94 -1.45 7.39
N THR A 37 2.50 -0.42 8.10
CA THR A 37 3.33 0.30 9.08
C THR A 37 2.60 0.34 10.43
N ILE A 38 3.24 0.90 11.45
CA ILE A 38 2.62 1.08 12.77
C ILE A 38 1.37 1.98 12.66
N SER A 39 1.44 3.04 11.85
CA SER A 39 0.32 3.96 11.60
C SER A 39 -0.65 3.49 10.52
N ASN A 40 -0.22 2.58 9.63
CA ASN A 40 -1.03 1.99 8.57
C ASN A 40 -1.04 0.44 8.67
N PRO A 41 -1.60 -0.15 9.75
CA PRO A 41 -1.52 -1.59 9.99
C PRO A 41 -2.44 -2.37 9.05
N ARG A 42 -2.05 -3.58 8.64
CA ARG A 42 -2.89 -4.47 7.83
C ARG A 42 -3.86 -5.27 8.71
N ASN A 43 -4.93 -4.63 9.16
CA ASN A 43 -5.87 -5.16 10.16
C ASN A 43 -7.34 -5.15 9.70
N LEU A 44 -7.62 -4.80 8.45
CA LEU A 44 -8.98 -4.69 7.93
C LEU A 44 -9.35 -5.87 7.03
N PRO A 45 -10.63 -6.30 7.05
CA PRO A 45 -11.09 -7.33 6.15
C PRO A 45 -11.13 -6.82 4.70
N CYS A 46 -11.00 -7.74 3.74
CA CYS A 46 -11.26 -7.43 2.34
C CYS A 46 -12.79 -7.27 2.12
N PRO A 47 -13.25 -6.20 1.45
CA PRO A 47 -14.69 -6.01 1.19
C PRO A 47 -15.27 -7.05 0.21
N THR A 48 -14.43 -7.70 -0.61
CA THR A 48 -14.89 -8.66 -1.63
C THR A 48 -15.05 -10.08 -1.08
N CYS A 49 -14.13 -10.53 -0.21
CA CYS A 49 -14.10 -11.92 0.28
C CYS A 49 -14.16 -12.03 1.80
N GLU A 50 -14.29 -10.91 2.51
CA GLU A 50 -14.45 -10.80 3.97
C GLU A 50 -13.30 -11.37 4.80
N MET A 51 -12.26 -11.91 4.16
CA MET A 51 -11.08 -12.43 4.83
C MET A 51 -10.43 -11.34 5.70
N PRO A 52 -10.18 -11.60 6.99
CA PRO A 52 -9.62 -10.62 7.91
C PRO A 52 -8.16 -10.30 7.58
N ASN A 53 -7.68 -9.14 8.06
CA ASN A 53 -6.28 -8.71 8.00
C ASN A 53 -5.68 -8.73 6.58
N ARG A 54 -6.45 -8.25 5.59
CA ARG A 54 -6.00 -8.16 4.19
C ARG A 54 -5.65 -6.75 3.77
N LEU A 55 -6.34 -5.75 4.32
CA LEU A 55 -6.18 -4.36 3.93
C LEU A 55 -5.66 -3.52 5.08
N THR A 56 -4.93 -2.47 4.72
CA THR A 56 -4.59 -1.36 5.61
C THR A 56 -5.68 -0.28 5.57
N PRO A 57 -5.75 0.66 6.54
CA PRO A 57 -6.61 1.82 6.46
C PRO A 57 -6.47 2.61 5.15
N ALA A 58 -5.23 2.83 4.68
CA ALA A 58 -4.96 3.49 3.41
C ALA A 58 -5.52 2.69 2.21
N ASP A 59 -5.37 1.36 2.22
CA ASP A 59 -5.94 0.51 1.18
C ASP A 59 -7.47 0.65 1.09
N ARG A 60 -8.13 0.59 2.26
CA ARG A 60 -9.60 0.70 2.34
C ARG A 60 -10.07 2.10 1.92
N ALA A 61 -9.38 3.15 2.33
CA ALA A 61 -9.71 4.52 1.97
C ALA A 61 -9.61 4.75 0.45
N ALA A 62 -8.65 4.11 -0.21
CA ALA A 62 -8.48 4.14 -1.66
C ALA A 62 -9.38 3.13 -2.41
N GLY A 63 -10.20 2.34 -1.72
CA GLY A 63 -11.15 1.41 -2.34
C GLY A 63 -10.54 0.14 -2.90
N TYR A 64 -9.36 -0.27 -2.42
CA TYR A 64 -8.71 -1.50 -2.89
C TYR A 64 -9.38 -2.77 -2.34
N GLN A 65 -9.17 -3.87 -3.08
CA GLN A 65 -9.43 -5.24 -2.64
C GLN A 65 -8.11 -6.01 -2.48
N CYS A 66 -8.14 -7.16 -1.79
CA CYS A 66 -6.93 -7.94 -1.53
C CYS A 66 -6.35 -8.61 -2.78
N ASP A 67 -5.05 -8.93 -2.77
CA ASP A 67 -4.35 -9.53 -3.92
C ASP A 67 -5.03 -10.81 -4.45
N PRO A 68 -5.51 -11.77 -3.64
CA PRO A 68 -6.22 -12.94 -4.16
C PRO A 68 -7.47 -12.58 -4.98
N CYS A 69 -8.22 -11.55 -4.54
CA CYS A 69 -9.39 -11.07 -5.27
C CYS A 69 -9.01 -10.31 -6.53
N ALA A 70 -7.98 -9.46 -6.46
CA ALA A 70 -7.43 -8.77 -7.62
C ALA A 70 -6.93 -9.77 -8.66
N ASN A 71 -6.04 -10.69 -8.29
CA ASN A 71 -5.46 -11.68 -9.17
C ASN A 71 -6.51 -12.54 -9.89
N ARG A 72 -7.61 -12.89 -9.22
CA ARG A 72 -8.68 -13.66 -9.85
C ARG A 72 -9.47 -12.84 -10.89
N LEU A 73 -9.71 -11.55 -10.64
CA LEU A 73 -10.30 -10.67 -11.64
C LEU A 73 -9.36 -10.45 -12.82
N GLU A 74 -8.07 -10.21 -12.57
CA GLU A 74 -7.03 -10.05 -13.60
C GLU A 74 -6.85 -11.33 -14.44
N SER A 75 -7.05 -12.51 -13.83
CA SER A 75 -7.01 -13.81 -14.53
C SER A 75 -8.28 -14.14 -15.32
N GLY A 76 -9.28 -13.23 -15.34
CA GLY A 76 -10.50 -13.39 -16.14
C GLY A 76 -11.59 -14.27 -15.52
N PHE A 77 -11.57 -14.55 -14.21
CA PHE A 77 -12.61 -15.37 -13.53
C PHE A 77 -13.46 -14.54 -12.54
N PRO A 78 -14.47 -13.78 -13.00
CA PRO A 78 -15.35 -13.03 -12.10
C PRO A 78 -16.19 -13.96 -11.19
N TYR A 79 -16.42 -13.54 -9.96
CA TYR A 79 -17.08 -14.33 -8.90
C TYR A 79 -18.61 -14.18 -8.94
N LYS A 80 -19.32 -14.82 -9.88
CA LYS A 80 -20.79 -15.00 -9.80
C LYS A 80 -21.28 -16.23 -10.58
N GLU A 81 -21.05 -17.43 -10.05
CA GLU A 81 -21.81 -18.64 -10.39
C GLU A 81 -21.86 -19.58 -9.16
N TRP A 82 -22.73 -19.30 -8.20
CA TRP A 82 -23.19 -20.26 -7.18
C TRP A 82 -24.64 -19.92 -6.80
#